data_AF-A0A6G2IKB5-F1
#
_entry.id   AF-A0A6G2IKB5-F1
#
_cell.length_a   1.000
_cell.length_b   1.000
_cell.length_c   1.000
_cell.angle_alpha   90.00
_cell.angle_beta   90.00
_cell.angle_gamma   90.00
#
_symmetry.space_group_name_H-M   'P 1'
#
loop_
_entity.id
_entity.type
_entity.pdbx_description
1 polymer ?
#
loop_
_entity_poly.entity_id
_entity_poly.type
_entity_poly.pdbx_seq_one_letter_code
_entity_poly.pdbx_strand_id
1 'polypeptide(L)'
;MQPDSSLGVGLSPTEAAALLLDKIRQGNGYARGKKKRFSRSAAVIKVATLVLSAASTVILGLQNLNAWAGLALACVALVTLLGAVEPFFNWRSRWVLMEEAQYRFQRLADDLEYLVASTAAAELTFDQLNEIFGQYQAIWGDLSRTWLEHRREPAPPTNA
;
A
#
# COMPACT_ATOMS: atom_id res chain seq x y z
N MET A 1 33.42 -13.74 40.61
CA MET A 1 32.69 -14.91 40.08
C MET A 1 31.25 -14.52 39.94
N GLN A 2 30.84 -14.25 38.69
CA GLN A 2 29.51 -13.80 38.32
C GLN A 2 28.72 -15.06 37.95
N PRO A 3 27.55 -15.33 38.55
CA PRO A 3 26.81 -16.52 38.22
C PRO A 3 26.10 -16.31 36.88
N ASP A 4 26.26 -17.32 36.03
CA ASP A 4 25.69 -17.46 34.71
C ASP A 4 24.15 -17.44 34.77
N SER A 5 23.54 -16.37 34.28
CA SER A 5 22.10 -16.34 33.96
C SER A 5 21.87 -16.80 32.52
N SER A 6 22.30 -18.02 32.21
CA SER A 6 21.87 -18.77 31.04
C SER A 6 20.63 -19.60 31.40
N LEU A 7 19.46 -18.98 31.35
CA LEU A 7 18.14 -19.64 31.38
C LEU A 7 17.37 -19.10 30.17
N GLY A 8 17.39 -19.86 29.07
CA GLY A 8 16.71 -19.51 27.83
C GLY A 8 15.22 -19.81 27.86
N VAL A 9 14.40 -18.84 27.42
CA VAL A 9 13.19 -19.02 26.57
C VAL A 9 12.95 -17.78 25.65
N GLY A 10 13.86 -16.79 25.59
CA GLY A 10 13.64 -15.57 24.79
C GLY A 10 14.90 -15.05 24.10
N LEU A 11 14.73 -14.37 22.97
CA LEU A 11 15.78 -13.57 22.32
C LEU A 11 16.30 -12.51 23.29
N SER A 12 17.58 -12.16 23.23
CA SER A 12 18.10 -10.97 23.91
C SER A 12 17.43 -9.68 23.38
N PRO A 13 17.44 -8.55 24.14
CA PRO A 13 16.87 -7.29 23.65
C PRO A 13 17.44 -6.84 22.30
N THR A 14 18.74 -7.04 22.07
CA THR A 14 19.39 -6.70 20.79
C THR A 14 18.94 -7.59 19.64
N GLU A 15 18.79 -8.90 19.87
CA GLU A 15 18.26 -9.84 18.88
C GLU A 15 16.78 -9.58 18.59
N ALA A 16 15.99 -9.26 19.62
CA ALA A 16 14.60 -8.87 19.49
C ALA A 16 14.45 -7.56 18.69
N ALA A 17 15.33 -6.58 18.93
CA ALA A 17 15.38 -5.34 18.15
C ALA A 17 15.72 -5.61 16.67
N ALA A 18 16.70 -6.47 16.39
CA ALA A 18 17.06 -6.84 15.03
C ALA A 18 15.90 -7.55 14.30
N LEU A 19 15.22 -8.48 14.98
CA LEU A 19 14.04 -9.16 14.45
C LEU A 19 12.88 -8.18 14.19
N LEU A 20 12.66 -7.24 15.12
CA LEU A 20 11.61 -6.22 14.99
C LEU A 20 11.91 -5.28 13.81
N LEU A 21 13.16 -4.85 13.66
CA LEU A 21 13.60 -4.02 12.54
C LEU A 21 13.38 -4.74 11.20
N ASP A 22 13.74 -6.02 11.11
CA ASP A 22 13.48 -6.82 9.92
C ASP A 22 11.97 -6.91 9.60
N LYS A 23 11.12 -7.16 10.61
CA LYS A 23 9.66 -7.16 10.44
C LYS A 23 9.11 -5.81 9.97
N ILE A 24 9.61 -4.69 10.50
CA ILE A 24 9.22 -3.35 10.07
C ILE A 24 9.62 -3.12 8.61
N ARG A 25 10.85 -3.48 8.23
CA ARG A 25 11.36 -3.37 6.86
C ARG A 25 10.57 -4.25 5.88
N GLN A 26 10.18 -5.46 6.28
CA GLN A 26 9.28 -6.31 5.51
C GLN A 26 7.90 -5.66 5.31
N GLY A 27 7.33 -5.05 6.36
CA GLY A 27 6.08 -4.29 6.28
C GLY A 27 6.18 -3.11 5.30
N ASN A 28 7.27 -2.36 5.36
CA ASN A 28 7.58 -1.29 4.41
C ASN A 28 7.68 -1.83 2.96
N GLY A 29 8.39 -2.95 2.77
CA GLY A 29 8.50 -3.62 1.47
C GLY A 29 7.15 -4.05 0.90
N TYR A 30 6.27 -4.59 1.75
CA TYR A 30 4.90 -4.94 1.38
C TYR A 30 4.11 -3.70 0.90
N ALA A 31 4.12 -2.63 1.68
CA ALA A 31 3.44 -1.37 1.35
C ALA A 31 3.96 -0.77 0.04
N ARG A 32 5.29 -0.71 -0.13
CA ARG A 32 5.94 -0.23 -1.36
C ARG A 32 5.57 -1.07 -2.59
N GLY A 33 5.56 -2.40 -2.47
CA GLY A 33 5.19 -3.31 -3.55
C GLY A 33 3.74 -3.10 -4.00
N LYS A 34 2.82 -2.99 -3.04
CA LYS A 34 1.40 -2.73 -3.32
C LYS A 34 1.18 -1.33 -3.90
N LYS A 35 1.83 -0.30 -3.38
CA LYS A 35 1.81 1.08 -3.93
C LYS A 35 2.17 1.08 -5.41
N LYS A 36 3.30 0.45 -5.80
CA LYS A 36 3.76 0.37 -7.19
C LYS A 36 2.76 -0.34 -8.09
N ARG A 37 2.12 -1.41 -7.61
CA ARG A 37 1.10 -2.13 -8.39
C ARG A 37 -0.13 -1.25 -8.62
N PHE A 38 -0.64 -0.60 -7.58
CA PHE A 38 -1.85 0.22 -7.69
C PHE A 38 -1.61 1.50 -8.50
N SER A 39 -0.46 2.15 -8.36
CA SER A 39 -0.12 3.32 -9.17
C SER A 39 0.02 2.99 -10.66
N ARG A 40 0.64 1.84 -10.98
CA ARG A 40 0.73 1.36 -12.37
C ARG A 40 -0.65 1.06 -12.96
N SER A 41 -1.53 0.40 -12.22
CA SER A 41 -2.89 0.14 -12.69
C SER A 41 -3.67 1.43 -12.96
N ALA A 42 -3.58 2.42 -12.07
CA ALA A 42 -4.21 3.73 -12.29
C ALA A 42 -3.67 4.43 -13.54
N ALA A 43 -2.34 4.45 -13.71
CA ALA A 43 -1.70 5.06 -14.86
C ALA A 43 -2.08 4.36 -16.17
N VAL A 44 -2.10 3.03 -16.18
CA VAL A 44 -2.47 2.23 -17.36
C VAL A 44 -3.90 2.54 -17.80
N ILE A 45 -4.86 2.62 -16.87
CA ILE A 45 -6.25 2.94 -17.20
C ILE A 45 -6.33 4.34 -17.84
N LYS A 46 -5.72 5.35 -17.21
CA LYS A 46 -5.76 6.73 -17.73
C LYS A 46 -5.13 6.86 -19.12
N VAL A 47 -3.96 6.25 -19.32
CA VAL A 47 -3.27 6.27 -20.62
C VAL A 47 -4.07 5.49 -21.66
N ALA A 48 -4.62 4.33 -21.33
CA ALA A 48 -5.46 3.56 -22.24
C ALA A 48 -6.70 4.35 -22.67
N THR A 49 -7.40 4.98 -21.72
CA THR A 49 -8.56 5.83 -22.01
C THR A 49 -8.18 6.99 -22.93
N LEU A 50 -7.05 7.66 -22.68
CA LEU A 50 -6.58 8.77 -23.51
C LEU A 50 -6.25 8.30 -24.94
N VAL A 51 -5.52 7.21 -25.08
CA VAL A 51 -5.12 6.64 -26.36
C VAL A 51 -6.34 6.18 -27.17
N LEU A 52 -7.30 5.51 -26.53
CA LEU A 52 -8.53 5.07 -27.19
C LEU A 52 -9.39 6.24 -27.64
N SER A 53 -9.51 7.29 -26.82
CA SER A 53 -10.21 8.52 -27.21
C SER A 53 -9.54 9.21 -28.40
N ALA A 54 -8.21 9.34 -28.38
CA ALA A 54 -7.45 9.93 -29.48
C ALA A 54 -7.58 9.09 -30.77
N ALA A 55 -7.44 7.76 -30.66
CA ALA A 55 -7.61 6.84 -31.78
C ALA A 55 -9.02 6.94 -32.38
N SER A 56 -10.06 6.97 -31.54
CA SER A 56 -11.44 7.14 -31.99
C SER A 56 -11.61 8.43 -32.80
N THR A 57 -11.10 9.55 -32.30
CA THR A 57 -11.18 10.85 -32.99
C THR A 57 -10.49 10.82 -34.35
N VAL A 58 -9.30 10.22 -34.44
CA VAL A 58 -8.56 10.10 -35.71
C VAL A 58 -9.33 9.22 -36.70
N ILE A 59 -9.82 8.07 -36.24
CA ILE A 59 -10.54 7.09 -37.09
C ILE A 59 -11.85 7.69 -37.62
N LEU A 60 -12.60 8.42 -36.80
CA LEU A 60 -13.82 9.12 -37.23
C LEU A 60 -13.52 10.28 -38.19
N GLY A 61 -12.38 10.94 -38.04
CA GLY A 61 -11.95 12.03 -38.93
C GLY A 61 -11.49 11.55 -40.32
N LEU A 62 -11.12 10.27 -40.47
CA LEU A 62 -10.78 9.68 -41.76
C LEU A 62 -12.04 9.49 -42.61
N GLN A 63 -12.10 10.15 -43.77
CA GLN A 63 -13.29 10.23 -44.64
C GLN A 63 -13.77 8.90 -45.26
N ASN A 64 -13.12 7.77 -44.98
CA ASN A 64 -13.44 6.47 -45.57
C ASN A 64 -14.13 5.53 -44.55
N LEU A 65 -15.38 5.85 -44.24
CA LEU A 65 -16.10 5.38 -43.05
C LEU A 65 -16.51 3.89 -43.05
N ASN A 66 -16.60 3.24 -44.21
CA ASN A 66 -17.28 1.94 -44.32
C ASN A 66 -16.56 0.77 -43.63
N ALA A 67 -15.23 0.82 -43.48
CA ALA A 67 -14.45 -0.21 -42.76
C ALA A 67 -13.96 0.25 -41.37
N TRP A 68 -13.89 1.56 -41.13
CA TRP A 68 -13.22 2.15 -39.98
C TRP A 68 -14.18 2.63 -38.88
N ALA A 69 -15.45 2.86 -39.20
CA ALA A 69 -16.45 3.30 -38.22
C ALA A 69 -16.68 2.28 -37.08
N GLY A 70 -16.67 0.97 -37.39
CA GLY A 70 -16.81 -0.07 -36.38
C GLY A 70 -15.67 -0.07 -35.35
N LEU A 71 -14.45 0.26 -35.78
CA LEU A 71 -13.28 0.35 -34.91
C LEU A 71 -13.36 1.57 -33.99
N ALA A 72 -13.81 2.72 -34.50
CA ALA A 72 -14.04 3.90 -33.68
C ALA A 72 -15.09 3.64 -32.59
N LEU A 73 -16.21 3.00 -32.95
CA LEU A 73 -17.25 2.63 -31.99
C LEU A 73 -16.73 1.67 -30.91
N ALA A 74 -15.88 0.70 -31.27
CA ALA A 74 -15.23 -0.18 -30.31
C ALA A 74 -14.31 0.60 -29.35
N CYS A 75 -13.54 1.57 -29.85
CA CYS A 75 -12.71 2.44 -29.00
C CYS A 75 -13.55 3.24 -28.00
N VAL A 76 -14.67 3.83 -28.43
CA VAL A 76 -15.59 4.57 -27.53
C VAL A 76 -16.17 3.64 -26.47
N ALA A 77 -16.62 2.44 -26.84
CA ALA A 77 -17.15 1.47 -25.88
C ALA A 77 -16.10 1.08 -24.81
N LEU A 78 -14.84 0.90 -25.22
CA LEU A 78 -13.73 0.65 -24.30
C LEU A 78 -13.45 1.83 -23.37
N VAL A 79 -13.52 3.07 -23.87
CA VAL A 79 -13.41 4.29 -23.05
C VAL A 79 -14.51 4.32 -21.98
N THR A 80 -15.76 4.02 -22.36
CA THR A 80 -16.87 3.93 -21.42
C THR A 80 -16.64 2.87 -20.35
N LEU A 81 -16.18 1.68 -20.73
CA LEU A 81 -15.86 0.59 -19.79
C LEU A 81 -14.75 1.01 -18.82
N LEU A 82 -13.65 1.58 -19.33
CA LEU A 82 -12.53 2.06 -18.51
C LEU A 82 -12.96 3.18 -17.55
N GLY A 83 -13.81 4.09 -18.02
CA GLY A 83 -14.39 5.15 -17.20
C GLY A 83 -15.29 4.65 -16.08
N ALA A 84 -15.99 3.52 -16.28
CA ALA A 84 -16.79 2.88 -15.23
C ALA A 84 -15.93 2.07 -14.24
N VAL A 85 -14.79 1.53 -14.70
CA VAL A 85 -13.87 0.72 -13.88
C VAL A 85 -13.05 1.59 -12.92
N GLU A 86 -12.60 2.79 -13.32
CA GLU A 86 -11.77 3.66 -12.48
C GLU A 86 -12.40 4.01 -11.11
N PRO A 87 -13.68 4.44 -11.02
CA PRO A 87 -14.36 4.71 -9.75
C PRO A 87 -14.51 3.45 -8.89
N PHE A 88 -14.88 2.31 -9.51
CA PHE A 88 -15.20 1.08 -8.79
C PHE A 88 -14.05 0.55 -7.94
N PHE A 89 -12.83 0.59 -8.47
CA PHE A 89 -11.68 0.08 -7.75
C PHE A 89 -10.99 1.14 -6.89
N ASN A 90 -11.37 2.42 -7.03
CA ASN A 90 -10.80 3.56 -6.29
C ASN A 90 -9.27 3.44 -6.16
N TRP A 91 -8.59 3.25 -7.30
CA TRP A 91 -7.14 3.04 -7.29
C TRP A 91 -6.41 4.15 -6.58
N ARG A 92 -6.90 5.40 -6.69
CA ARG A 92 -6.32 6.59 -6.05
C ARG A 92 -6.29 6.44 -4.53
N SER A 93 -7.37 6.04 -3.89
CA SER A 93 -7.33 5.85 -2.44
C SER A 93 -6.39 4.71 -2.04
N ARG A 94 -6.37 3.63 -2.83
CA ARG A 94 -5.54 2.44 -2.54
C ARG A 94 -4.04 2.70 -2.56
N TRP A 95 -3.52 3.48 -3.52
CA TRP A 95 -2.08 3.78 -3.51
C TRP A 95 -1.70 4.79 -2.41
N VAL A 96 -2.58 5.74 -2.10
CA VAL A 96 -2.36 6.70 -1.00
C VAL A 96 -2.31 5.98 0.34
N LEU A 97 -3.23 5.05 0.60
CA LEU A 97 -3.21 4.21 1.80
C LEU A 97 -1.88 3.43 1.94
N MET A 98 -1.40 2.87 0.84
CA MET A 98 -0.11 2.16 0.85
C MET A 98 1.08 3.11 1.03
N GLU A 99 1.01 4.33 0.51
CA GLU A 99 2.04 5.35 0.69
C GLU A 99 2.12 5.84 2.14
N GLU A 100 0.98 6.06 2.79
CA GLU A 100 0.93 6.40 4.22
C GLU A 100 1.53 5.29 5.08
N ALA A 101 1.12 4.03 4.85
CA ALA A 101 1.69 2.88 5.55
C ALA A 101 3.21 2.74 5.31
N GLN A 102 3.66 2.95 4.07
CA GLN A 102 5.08 2.94 3.71
C GLN A 102 5.86 3.98 4.52
N TYR A 103 5.36 5.22 4.57
CA TYR A 103 5.99 6.28 5.35
C TYR A 103 6.06 5.95 6.84
N ARG A 104 4.95 5.45 7.42
CA ARG A 104 4.89 5.08 8.84
C ARG A 104 5.85 3.94 9.18
N PHE A 105 5.95 2.91 8.34
CA PHE A 105 6.94 1.83 8.56
C PHE A 105 8.37 2.32 8.40
N GLN A 106 8.66 3.19 7.43
CA GLN A 106 10.00 3.75 7.28
C GLN A 106 10.40 4.55 8.52
N ARG A 107 9.53 5.45 8.97
CA ARG A 107 9.77 6.24 10.17
C ARG A 107 10.01 5.36 11.40
N LEU A 108 9.20 4.32 11.59
CA LEU A 108 9.35 3.40 12.72
C LEU A 108 10.67 2.61 12.66
N ALA A 109 11.15 2.27 11.47
CA ALA A 109 12.46 1.66 11.29
C ALA A 109 13.57 2.63 11.71
N ASP A 110 13.48 3.89 11.25
CA ASP A 110 14.45 4.93 11.60
C ASP A 110 14.46 5.20 13.13
N ASP A 111 13.29 5.21 13.78
CA ASP A 111 13.15 5.39 15.23
C ASP A 111 13.79 4.22 16.01
N LEU A 112 13.59 2.98 15.57
CA LEU A 112 14.20 1.80 16.19
C LEU A 112 15.72 1.75 15.96
N GLU A 113 16.18 2.10 14.76
CA GLU A 113 17.61 2.20 14.45
C GLU A 113 18.29 3.25 15.32
N TYR A 114 17.65 4.41 15.50
CA TYR A 114 18.15 5.45 16.39
C TYR A 114 18.18 4.99 17.86
N LEU A 115 17.14 4.31 18.34
CA LEU A 115 17.10 3.76 19.69
C LEU A 115 18.26 2.79 19.94
N VAL A 116 18.49 1.86 19.02
CA VAL A 116 19.59 0.88 19.13
C VAL A 116 20.96 1.55 19.02
N ALA A 117 21.11 2.58 18.18
CA ALA A 117 22.37 3.30 18.02
C ALA A 117 22.71 4.21 19.21
N SER A 118 21.69 4.74 19.90
CA SER A 118 21.85 5.69 21.02
C SER A 118 21.85 5.04 22.40
N THR A 119 21.46 3.76 22.50
CA THR A 119 21.35 3.03 23.77
C THR A 119 22.44 1.96 23.86
N ALA A 120 23.15 1.89 24.99
CA ALA A 120 24.12 0.82 25.20
C ALA A 120 23.40 -0.55 25.22
N ALA A 121 24.03 -1.60 24.68
CA ALA A 121 23.40 -2.92 24.56
C ALA A 121 22.92 -3.52 25.89
N ALA A 122 23.58 -3.16 27.01
CA ALA A 122 23.20 -3.59 28.36
C ALA A 122 22.02 -2.79 28.95
N GLU A 123 21.72 -1.61 28.38
CA GLU A 123 20.66 -0.69 28.83
C GLU A 123 19.40 -0.82 27.97
N LEU A 124 19.47 -1.47 26.81
CA LEU A 124 18.32 -1.72 25.94
C LEU A 124 17.35 -2.70 26.62
N THR A 125 16.11 -2.26 26.83
CA THR A 125 15.10 -3.05 27.54
C THR A 125 13.97 -3.53 26.63
N PHE A 126 13.27 -4.59 27.05
CA PHE A 126 12.07 -5.06 26.35
C PHE A 126 10.90 -4.06 26.44
N ASP A 127 10.86 -3.20 27.45
CA ASP A 127 9.79 -2.20 27.57
C ASP A 127 9.90 -1.16 26.45
N GLN A 128 11.11 -0.69 26.13
CA GLN A 128 11.35 0.21 25.00
C GLN A 128 10.97 -0.48 23.67
N LEU A 129 11.31 -1.76 23.51
CA LEU A 129 10.96 -2.52 22.31
C LEU A 129 9.46 -2.80 22.20
N ASN A 130 8.77 -3.01 23.33
CA ASN A 130 7.32 -3.19 23.36
C ASN A 130 6.58 -1.93 22.90
N GLU A 131 7.10 -0.75 23.22
CA GLU A 131 6.54 0.51 22.71
C GLU A 131 6.61 0.57 21.18
N ILE A 132 7.79 0.28 20.61
CA ILE A 132 7.99 0.21 19.15
C ILE A 132 7.11 -0.87 18.53
N PHE A 133 6.99 -2.03 19.17
CA PHE A 133 6.13 -3.12 18.69
C PHE A 133 4.65 -2.74 18.71
N GLY A 134 4.19 -2.02 19.74
CA GLY A 134 2.84 -1.48 19.81
C GLY A 134 2.55 -0.52 18.64
N GLN A 135 3.50 0.36 18.32
CA GLN A 135 3.40 1.23 17.13
C GLN A 135 3.37 0.43 15.82
N TYR A 136 4.20 -0.60 15.70
CA TYR A 136 4.17 -1.51 14.54
C TYR A 136 2.80 -2.17 14.37
N GLN A 137 2.21 -2.68 15.45
CA GLN A 137 0.87 -3.28 15.41
C GLN A 137 -0.20 -2.25 15.06
N ALA A 138 -0.09 -1.02 15.57
CA ALA A 138 -1.02 0.06 15.26
C ALA A 138 -1.02 0.40 13.76
N ILE A 139 0.14 0.45 13.10
CA ILE A 139 0.23 0.68 11.64
C ILE A 139 -0.54 -0.41 10.88
N TRP A 140 -0.36 -1.68 11.25
CA TRP A 140 -1.10 -2.79 10.63
C TRP A 140 -2.59 -2.74 10.93
N GLY A 141 -2.97 -2.38 12.15
CA GLY A 141 -4.37 -2.21 12.57
C GLY A 141 -5.08 -1.15 11.74
N ASP A 142 -4.46 0.03 11.62
CA ASP A 142 -4.98 1.12 10.79
C ASP A 142 -5.10 0.72 9.32
N LEU A 143 -4.03 0.15 8.76
CA LEU A 143 -4.00 -0.31 7.38
C LEU A 143 -5.12 -1.33 7.10
N SER A 144 -5.32 -2.29 8.01
CA SER A 144 -6.34 -3.33 7.86
C SER A 144 -7.75 -2.76 8.00
N ARG A 145 -7.98 -1.89 8.99
CA ARG A 145 -9.26 -1.21 9.19
C ARG A 145 -9.66 -0.39 7.97
N THR A 146 -8.79 0.52 7.55
CA THR A 146 -9.07 1.37 6.38
C THR A 146 -9.24 0.52 5.13
N TRP A 147 -8.50 -0.58 5.01
CA TRP A 147 -8.68 -1.48 3.88
C TRP A 147 -10.04 -2.19 3.85
N LEU A 148 -10.56 -2.60 5.01
CA LEU A 148 -11.90 -3.17 5.14
C LEU A 148 -12.99 -2.14 4.89
N GLU A 149 -12.84 -0.91 5.38
CA GLU A 149 -13.78 0.20 5.12
C GLU A 149 -13.90 0.49 3.63
N HIS A 150 -12.80 0.45 2.89
CA HIS A 150 -12.80 0.64 1.43
C HIS A 150 -13.43 -0.53 0.65
N ARG A 151 -13.73 -1.66 1.30
CA ARG A 151 -14.32 -2.86 0.68
C ARG A 151 -15.74 -3.15 1.15
N ARG A 152 -16.14 -2.65 2.31
CA ARG A 152 -17.54 -2.68 2.73
C ARG A 152 -18.28 -1.68 1.85
N GLU A 153 -19.12 -2.17 0.94
CA GLU A 153 -20.12 -1.31 0.31
C GLU A 153 -20.88 -0.55 1.40
N PRO A 154 -21.23 0.73 1.21
CA PRO A 154 -22.12 1.40 2.14
C PRO A 154 -23.39 0.53 2.26
N ALA A 155 -23.64 0.01 3.46
CA ALA A 155 -24.84 -0.76 3.72
C ALA A 155 -26.04 0.09 3.26
N PRO A 156 -27.00 -0.47 2.49
CA PRO A 156 -28.17 0.29 2.09
C PRO A 156 -28.82 0.88 3.35
N PRO A 157 -29.19 2.18 3.34
CA PRO A 157 -29.77 2.80 4.52
C PRO A 157 -30.98 1.97 4.95
N THR A 158 -30.92 1.43 6.16
CA THR A 158 -32.07 0.79 6.79
C THR A 158 -33.01 1.93 7.17
N ASN A 159 -33.96 2.22 6.29
CA ASN A 159 -35.04 3.14 6.59
C ASN A 159 -35.85 2.53 7.74
N ALA A 160 -35.81 3.17 8.90
CA ALA A 160 -36.64 2.89 10.07
C ALA A 160 -37.94 3.68 10.01
#